data_AF-A0A7Y8A668-F1
#
_entry.id   AF-A0A7Y8A668-F1
#
_cell.length_a   1.000
_cell.length_b   1.000
_cell.length_c   1.000
_cell.angle_alpha   90.00
_cell.angle_beta   90.00
_cell.angle_gamma   90.00
#
_symmetry.space_group_name_H-M   'P 1'
#
loop_
_entity.id
_entity.type
_entity.pdbx_description
1 polymer ?
#
loop_
_entity_poly.entity_id
_entity_poly.type
_entity_poly.pdbx_seq_one_letter_code
_entity_poly.pdbx_strand_id
1 'polypeptide(L)' 'MRIYPFPGLLVRDPVKRDALPEEGREVADNDLYWLRRLRCNDVTLTPPKPVPVVEVKPPAVKGDKPDTPEPPKGSDS' A
#
# COMPACT_ATOMS: atom_id res chain seq x y z
N MET A 1 -2.53 0.16 -21.51
CA MET A 1 -1.32 0.80 -20.93
C MET A 1 -0.78 -0.13 -19.87
N ARG A 2 0.52 -0.42 -19.89
CA ARG A 2 1.15 -1.28 -18.88
C ARG A 2 1.78 -0.42 -17.80
N ILE A 3 1.37 -0.65 -16.56
CA ILE A 3 1.84 0.06 -15.38
C ILE A 3 2.67 -0.86 -14.51
N TYR A 4 3.67 -0.31 -13.84
CA TYR A 4 4.55 -1.01 -12.93
C TYR A 4 4.53 -0.30 -11.57
N PRO A 5 4.59 -1.03 -10.45
CA PRO A 5 4.75 -0.38 -9.14
C PRO A 5 6.13 0.29 -9.08
N PHE A 6 6.22 1.44 -8.41
CA PHE A 6 7.52 2.01 -8.11
C PHE A 6 8.30 1.05 -7.18
N PRO A 7 9.61 0.85 -7.39
CA PRO A 7 10.39 -0.09 -6.58
C PRO A 7 10.29 0.23 -5.08
N GLY A 8 9.92 -0.78 -4.28
CA GLY A 8 9.72 -0.65 -2.84
C GLY A 8 8.32 -0.17 -2.41
N LEU A 9 7.40 0.11 -3.35
CA LEU A 9 6.01 0.43 -3.04
C LEU A 9 5.08 -0.76 -3.27
N LEU A 10 4.19 -0.99 -2.31
CA LEU A 10 3.08 -1.93 -2.46
C LEU A 10 1.83 -1.16 -2.90
N VAL A 11 1.57 -1.15 -4.20
CA VAL A 11 0.38 -0.52 -4.79
C VAL A 11 -0.73 -1.56 -4.93
N ARG A 12 -1.90 -1.29 -4.34
CA ARG A 12 -3.08 -2.14 -4.48
C ARG A 12 -3.94 -1.72 -5.68
N ASP A 13 -4.43 -2.71 -6.41
CA ASP A 13 -5.43 -2.58 -7.46
C ASP A 13 -6.82 -2.38 -6.84
N PRO A 14 -7.57 -1.32 -7.20
CA PRO A 14 -8.88 -1.05 -6.62
C PRO A 14 -9.96 -2.05 -7.08
N VAL A 15 -9.78 -2.69 -8.24
CA VAL A 15 -10.72 -3.63 -8.84
C VAL A 15 -10.41 -5.04 -8.38
N LYS A 16 -9.17 -5.50 -8.60
CA LYS A 16 -8.76 -6.87 -8.25
C LYS A 16 -8.42 -7.06 -6.78
N ARG A 17 -8.24 -5.96 -6.05
CA ARG A 17 -7.92 -5.93 -4.60
C ARG A 17 -6.65 -6.68 -4.23
N ASP A 18 -5.77 -6.91 -5.21
CA ASP A 18 -4.46 -7.52 -5.05
C ASP A 18 -3.35 -6.47 -5.20
N ALA A 19 -2.12 -6.86 -4.82
CA ALA A 19 -0.95 -6.02 -5.05
C ALA A 19 -0.52 -6.10 -6.52
N LEU A 20 -0.04 -4.98 -7.06
CA LEU A 20 0.53 -4.93 -8.40
C LEU A 20 1.79 -5.81 -8.47
N PRO A 21 1.89 -6.73 -9.45
CA PRO A 21 3.09 -7.52 -9.63
C PRO A 21 4.25 -6.64 -10.13
N GLU A 22 5.49 -7.04 -9.84
CA GLU A 22 6.69 -6.34 -10.31
C GLU A 22 6.83 -6.32 -11.84
N GLU A 23 6.32 -7.37 -12.50
CA GLU A 23 6.21 -7.45 -13.97
C GLU A 23 5.21 -6.43 -14.56
N GLY A 24 4.54 -5.67 -13.69
CA GLY A 24 3.50 -4.73 -14.05
C GLY A 24 2.21 -5.40 -14.50
N ARG A 25 1.19 -4.57 -14.69
CA ARG A 25 -0.14 -4.99 -15.10
C ARG A 25 -0.63 -4.15 -16.26
N GLU A 26 -1.36 -4.80 -17.15
CA GLU A 26 -2.07 -4.11 -18.21
C GLU A 26 -3.41 -3.57 -17.70
N VAL A 27 -3.62 -2.28 -17.93
CA VAL A 27 -4.81 -1.52 -17.51
C VAL A 27 -5.31 -0.66 -18.67
N ALA A 28 -6.55 -0.20 -18.58
CA ALA A 28 -7.12 0.70 -19.57
C ALA A 28 -6.41 2.07 -19.57
N ASP A 29 -6.16 2.63 -20.76
CA ASP A 29 -5.42 3.89 -20.92
C ASP A 29 -6.14 5.09 -20.31
N ASN A 30 -7.48 5.03 -20.25
CA ASN A 30 -8.36 6.06 -19.72
C ASN A 30 -8.79 5.81 -18.27
N ASP A 31 -8.15 4.88 -17.56
CA ASP A 31 -8.47 4.63 -16.16
C ASP A 31 -7.96 5.77 -15.26
N LEU A 32 -8.91 6.55 -14.73
CA LEU A 32 -8.64 7.72 -13.89
C LEU A 32 -7.84 7.39 -12.62
N TYR A 33 -8.02 6.18 -12.05
CA TYR A 33 -7.29 5.79 -10.86
C TYR A 33 -5.79 5.64 -11.16
N TRP A 34 -5.46 4.91 -12.23
CA TRP A 34 -4.06 4.70 -12.63
C TRP A 34 -3.40 5.98 -13.14
N LEU A 35 -4.14 6.83 -13.85
CA LEU A 35 -3.67 8.15 -14.24
C LEU A 35 -3.30 9.02 -13.02
N ARG A 36 -4.09 8.98 -11.94
CA ARG A 36 -3.74 9.68 -10.70
C ARG A 36 -2.50 9.08 -10.05
N ARG A 37 -2.39 7.76 -10.03
CA ARG A 37 -1.26 7.02 -9.46
C ARG A 37 0.07 7.31 -10.20
N LEU A 38 0.00 7.44 -11.52
CA LEU A 38 1.12 7.92 -12.34
C LEU A 38 1.56 9.33 -11.96
N ARG A 39 0.60 10.25 -11.75
CA ARG A 39 0.90 11.62 -11.32
C ARG A 39 1.50 11.71 -9.92
N CYS A 40 1.18 10.75 -9.05
CA CYS A 40 1.76 10.64 -7.70
C CYS A 40 3.13 9.92 -7.68
N ASN A 41 3.62 9.42 -8.81
CA ASN A 41 4.81 8.55 -8.90
C ASN A 41 4.70 7.25 -8.07
N ASP A 42 3.49 6.81 -7.75
CA ASP A 42 3.24 5.53 -7.09
C ASP A 42 3.44 4.35 -8.08
N VAL A 43 3.19 4.60 -9.37
CA VAL A 43 3.38 3.66 -10.47
C VAL A 43 4.10 4.34 -11.64
N THR A 44 4.73 3.55 -12.51
CA THR A 44 5.48 4.00 -13.69
C THR A 44 5.03 3.25 -14.94
N LEU A 45 5.27 3.82 -16.12
CA LEU A 45 5.08 3.12 -17.41
C LEU A 45 6.35 2.43 -17.89
N THR A 46 7.48 2.80 -17.30
CA THR A 46 8.77 2.18 -17.55
C THR A 46 8.91 0.94 -16.67
N PRO A 47 9.36 -0.20 -17.22
CA PRO A 47 9.63 -1.38 -16.42
C PRO A 47 10.74 -1.07 -15.41
N PRO A 48 10.54 -1.32 -14.11
CA PRO A 48 11.58 -1.14 -13.12
C PRO A 48 12.70 -2.13 -13.41
N LYS A 49 13.95 -1.66 -13.33
CA LYS A 49 15.11 -2.54 -13.32
C LYS A 49 15.00 -3.41 -12.07
N PRO A 50 15.20 -4.74 -12.16
CA PRO A 50 15.05 -5.63 -11.02
C PRO A 50 16.04 -5.21 -9.93
N VAL A 51 15.53 -4.53 -8.90
CA VAL A 51 16.22 -4.34 -7.64
C VAL A 51 15.58 -5.36 -6.70
N PRO A 52 16.36 -6.29 -6.13
CA PRO A 52 15.82 -7.36 -5.31
C PRO A 52 15.06 -6.73 -4.15
N VAL A 53 13.74 -6.94 -4.15
CA VAL A 53 12.86 -6.48 -3.10
C VAL A 53 13.20 -7.26 -1.84
N VAL A 54 13.83 -6.57 -0.89
CA VAL A 54 13.81 -6.99 0.50
C VAL A 54 12.34 -7.05 0.88
N GLU A 55 11.83 -8.25 1.16
CA GLU A 55 10.48 -8.49 1.65
C GLU A 55 10.18 -7.54 2.83
N VAL A 56 9.53 -6.42 2.59
CA VAL A 56 8.76 -5.76 3.64
C VAL A 56 7.47 -6.57 3.74
N LYS A 57 7.59 -7.69 4.45
CA LYS A 57 6.50 -8.41 5.10
C LYS A 57 5.49 -7.36 5.58
N PRO A 58 4.20 -7.43 5.20
CA PRO A 58 3.23 -6.46 5.68
C PRO A 58 3.28 -6.48 7.22
N PRO A 59 3.42 -5.34 7.93
CA PRO A 59 3.16 -5.36 9.35
C PRO A 59 1.69 -5.73 9.44
N ALA A 60 1.47 -6.86 10.12
CA ALA A 60 0.18 -7.42 10.39
C ALA A 60 -0.79 -6.33 10.85
N VAL A 61 -2.04 -6.51 10.45
CA VAL A 61 -3.19 -5.99 11.19
C VAL A 61 -2.94 -6.25 12.67
N LYS A 62 -2.74 -5.19 13.46
CA LYS A 62 -3.05 -5.22 14.88
C LYS A 62 -4.30 -4.37 15.05
N GLY A 63 -5.45 -5.02 14.91
CA GLY A 63 -6.53 -4.70 15.82
C GLY A 63 -5.99 -5.01 17.21
N ASP A 64 -5.71 -3.97 17.98
CA ASP A 64 -6.33 -3.81 19.30
C ASP A 64 -6.00 -2.41 19.82
N LYS A 65 -7.05 -1.75 20.28
CA LYS A 65 -7.09 -0.45 20.93
C LYS A 65 -6.14 -0.47 22.13
N PRO A 66 -5.14 0.44 22.26
CA PRO A 66 -4.43 0.58 23.51
C PRO A 66 -5.39 1.19 24.55
N ASP A 67 -5.78 0.31 25.47
CA ASP A 67 -6.07 0.56 26.88
C ASP A 67 -5.62 1.95 27.36
N THR A 68 -6.58 2.75 27.82
CA THR A 68 -6.32 3.99 28.56
C THR A 68 -6.16 3.61 30.03
N PRO A 69 -4.98 3.75 30.65
CA PRO A 69 -4.85 3.58 32.08
C PRO A 69 -5.18 4.91 32.76
N GLU A 70 -6.34 5.00 33.43
CA GLU A 70 -6.54 5.95 34.53
C GLU A 70 -6.46 5.20 35.86
N PRO A 71 -5.49 5.55 36.72
CA PRO A 71 -5.67 5.49 38.17
C PRO A 71 -5.35 6.86 38.80
N PRO A 72 -5.70 7.15 40.09
CA PRO A 72 -6.14 6.23 41.14
C PRO A 72 -7.32 6.68 42.05
N LYS A 73 -7.85 5.68 42.76
CA LYS A 73 -8.51 5.65 44.10
C LYS A 73 -8.78 6.97 44.87
N GLY A 74 -10.03 7.10 45.29
CA GLY A 74 -10.53 7.60 46.60
C GLY A 74 -12.01 7.20 46.67
N SER A 75 -12.54 6.36 47.56
CA SER A 75 -12.50 6.31 49.03
C SER A 75 -12.76 7.67 49.69
N ASP A 76 -14.04 7.98 49.88
CA ASP A 76 -14.62 8.62 51.07
C ASP A 76 -16.14 8.34 51.04
N SER A 77 -16.61 7.43 51.91
CA SER A 77 -17.46 7.70 53.09
C SER A 77 -18.96 7.68 52.79
#